data_AF-A0A960PRU2-F1
#
_entry.id   AF-A0A960PRU2-F1
#
_cell.length_a   1.000
_cell.length_b   1.000
_cell.length_c   1.000
_cell.angle_alpha   90.00
_cell.angle_beta   90.00
_cell.angle_gamma   90.00
#
_symmetry.space_group_name_H-M   'P 1'
#
loop_
_entity.id
_entity.type
_entity.pdbx_description
1 polymer ?
#
loop_
_entity_poly.entity_id
_entity_poly.type
_entity_poly.pdbx_seq_one_letter_code
_entity_poly.pdbx_strand_id
1 'polypeptide(L)'
;GDLSFAYMTRTDRLDPDYNTFPGLPEKGPYPPLTRGLVRGDPYTPVMRAHEGDEVVIKVLVGAHEEEHNFSIHGVKWLSEPANTNSGYRNSWPMGISEFTEMHIGRMPGFDQGRFLDFLYKPTSAAEWQWEGDWGLLRLYRGRDSFGPADPLEALPSNPDGRYGTGTDGSDADNGYRTTDPTRTIPSFNDIAEATPSGTLTSTEGAAGLPIPVACPAGTNLVQYDLTAVAASEVLPNRTLTYNWRTTTVVHLNEPGTPQNPPSNGPLHDPTAILFVETSDLVYPAGGGRPTLHPQAPVEPIILRANAGDCIEVVLRNDLPAAFGPFPTQYADQDGWSGMTPIIEHFNANDVNPSLEVGLHPQLVFFDVRQSDGANVGLNPTQYQKQTVAPGEKIAYYWYAGHVEATDTGIIATPVEFGATGLTSSDPIKHTQKGAVGALIIEPEGSNWTLTDTQNYAG
;
A
#
# COMPACT_ATOMS: atom_id res chain seq x y z
N GLY A 1 5.54 -3.72 17.49
CA GLY A 1 5.34 -4.59 16.32
C GLY A 1 5.90 -3.90 15.10
N ASP A 2 6.00 -4.58 13.98
CA ASP A 2 6.43 -3.96 12.71
C ASP A 2 5.22 -3.31 12.01
N LEU A 3 5.36 -2.03 11.64
CA LEU A 3 4.30 -1.20 11.08
C LEU A 3 3.85 -1.63 9.68
N SER A 4 4.69 -2.31 8.90
CA SER A 4 4.33 -2.86 7.58
C SER A 4 3.31 -4.01 7.66
N PHE A 5 2.98 -4.47 8.88
CA PHE A 5 1.96 -5.47 9.15
C PHE A 5 0.77 -4.92 9.95
N ALA A 6 0.67 -3.59 10.10
CA ALA A 6 -0.37 -2.97 10.92
C ALA A 6 -1.80 -3.35 10.50
N TYR A 7 -2.03 -3.45 9.18
CA TYR A 7 -3.33 -3.76 8.60
C TYR A 7 -3.60 -5.26 8.40
N MET A 8 -2.63 -6.12 8.74
CA MET A 8 -2.71 -7.56 8.48
C MET A 8 -3.52 -8.27 9.57
N THR A 9 -4.34 -9.21 9.13
CA THR A 9 -4.96 -10.22 9.99
C THR A 9 -3.91 -11.25 10.39
N ARG A 10 -3.52 -11.27 11.68
CA ARG A 10 -2.47 -12.16 12.20
C ARG A 10 -2.67 -12.48 13.67
N THR A 11 -2.13 -13.61 14.13
CA THR A 11 -2.33 -14.11 15.51
C THR A 11 -1.04 -14.44 16.25
N ASP A 12 0.07 -13.90 15.76
CA ASP A 12 1.44 -14.11 16.24
C ASP A 12 2.07 -12.81 16.77
N ARG A 13 1.25 -11.80 17.12
CA ARG A 13 1.73 -10.57 17.78
C ARG A 13 2.35 -10.93 19.13
N LEU A 14 3.41 -10.21 19.51
CA LEU A 14 4.16 -10.49 20.75
C LEU A 14 3.29 -10.41 21.99
N ASP A 15 2.39 -9.41 22.03
CA ASP A 15 1.39 -9.30 23.08
C ASP A 15 0.20 -10.22 22.73
N PRO A 16 -0.07 -11.25 23.56
CA PRO A 16 -1.14 -12.20 23.29
C PRO A 16 -2.53 -11.56 23.32
N ASP A 17 -2.71 -10.42 24.00
CA ASP A 17 -4.02 -9.76 24.07
C ASP A 17 -4.46 -9.28 22.69
N TYR A 18 -3.52 -8.78 21.87
CA TYR A 18 -3.76 -8.36 20.48
C TYR A 18 -3.95 -9.52 19.48
N ASN A 19 -3.84 -10.78 19.92
CA ASN A 19 -4.13 -11.97 19.09
C ASN A 19 -5.52 -12.56 19.36
N THR A 20 -6.30 -11.92 20.23
CA THR A 20 -7.62 -12.36 20.66
C THR A 20 -8.70 -11.40 20.19
N PHE A 21 -9.94 -11.90 20.12
CA PHE A 21 -11.06 -11.12 19.63
C PHE A 21 -11.61 -10.18 20.73
N PRO A 22 -11.87 -8.89 20.45
CA PRO A 22 -12.60 -8.02 21.37
C PRO A 22 -14.04 -8.53 21.49
N GLY A 23 -14.49 -8.85 22.71
CA GLY A 23 -15.84 -9.38 22.96
C GLY A 23 -15.89 -10.73 23.67
N LEU A 24 -14.74 -11.32 24.01
CA LEU A 24 -14.71 -12.28 25.13
C LEU A 24 -14.93 -11.49 26.44
N PRO A 25 -15.82 -11.94 27.35
CA PRO A 25 -16.12 -11.26 28.62
C PRO A 25 -14.89 -10.93 29.48
N GLU A 26 -13.75 -11.55 29.20
CA GLU A 26 -12.54 -11.48 30.00
C GLU A 26 -11.54 -10.39 29.56
N LYS A 27 -11.68 -9.76 28.39
CA LYS A 27 -10.59 -8.90 27.83
C LYS A 27 -10.99 -7.61 27.07
N GLY A 28 -12.25 -7.16 27.11
CA GLY A 28 -12.60 -5.83 26.60
C GLY A 28 -14.03 -5.42 26.94
N PRO A 29 -14.29 -4.14 27.30
CA PRO A 29 -15.62 -3.71 27.76
C PRO A 29 -16.64 -3.52 26.62
N TYR A 30 -16.22 -3.60 25.35
CA TYR A 30 -17.06 -3.27 24.20
C TYR A 30 -17.39 -4.51 23.36
N PRO A 31 -18.66 -4.66 22.93
CA PRO A 31 -19.01 -5.66 21.92
C PRO A 31 -18.32 -5.34 20.58
N PRO A 32 -18.21 -6.32 19.67
CA PRO A 32 -17.67 -6.10 18.34
C PRO A 32 -18.39 -4.96 17.62
N LEU A 33 -17.64 -4.03 17.01
CA LEU A 33 -18.20 -2.90 16.25
C LEU A 33 -18.99 -3.38 15.02
N THR A 34 -18.53 -4.47 14.40
CA THR A 34 -19.12 -5.05 13.19
C THR A 34 -19.13 -6.57 13.28
N ARG A 35 -19.78 -7.21 12.31
CA ARG A 35 -19.79 -8.66 12.11
C ARG A 35 -18.77 -9.07 11.04
N GLY A 36 -18.52 -10.36 10.88
CA GLY A 36 -17.61 -10.93 9.87
C GLY A 36 -16.12 -10.79 10.20
N LEU A 37 -15.81 -10.45 11.44
CA LEU A 37 -14.45 -10.44 11.94
C LEU A 37 -13.99 -11.86 12.28
N VAL A 38 -12.71 -12.12 12.07
CA VAL A 38 -12.03 -13.37 12.44
C VAL A 38 -10.94 -13.14 13.46
N ARG A 39 -10.47 -14.24 14.07
CA ARG A 39 -9.34 -14.20 14.98
C ARG A 39 -8.12 -13.60 14.29
N GLY A 40 -7.56 -12.56 14.89
CA GLY A 40 -6.37 -11.86 14.39
C GLY A 40 -6.67 -10.64 13.53
N ASP A 41 -7.93 -10.43 13.12
CA ASP A 41 -8.34 -9.21 12.42
C ASP A 41 -8.01 -8.00 13.32
N PRO A 42 -7.66 -6.85 12.73
CA PRO A 42 -7.53 -5.61 13.47
C PRO A 42 -8.82 -5.24 14.22
N TYR A 43 -8.68 -4.42 15.27
CA TYR A 43 -9.79 -3.95 16.11
C TYR A 43 -10.62 -2.84 15.44
N THR A 44 -10.71 -2.84 14.11
CA THR A 44 -11.39 -1.82 13.30
C THR A 44 -12.61 -2.40 12.57
N PRO A 45 -13.56 -1.56 12.11
CA PRO A 45 -14.77 -2.06 11.45
C PRO A 45 -14.48 -2.81 10.13
N VAL A 46 -15.32 -3.79 9.84
CA VAL A 46 -15.30 -4.55 8.57
C VAL A 46 -16.58 -4.30 7.79
N MET A 47 -16.45 -3.67 6.62
CA MET A 47 -17.49 -3.65 5.60
C MET A 47 -17.49 -4.99 4.85
N ARG A 48 -18.68 -5.45 4.43
CA ARG A 48 -18.89 -6.78 3.87
C ARG A 48 -19.70 -6.70 2.58
N ALA A 49 -19.23 -7.33 1.52
CA ALA A 49 -19.95 -7.46 0.26
C ALA A 49 -19.61 -8.81 -0.39
N HIS A 50 -20.45 -9.31 -1.29
CA HIS A 50 -20.09 -10.42 -2.16
C HIS A 50 -19.35 -9.91 -3.39
N GLU A 51 -18.57 -10.78 -4.04
CA GLU A 51 -18.12 -10.48 -5.41
C GLU A 51 -19.34 -10.25 -6.33
N GLY A 52 -19.21 -9.33 -7.29
CA GLY A 52 -20.29 -8.95 -8.19
C GLY A 52 -21.34 -8.00 -7.59
N ASP A 53 -21.33 -7.75 -6.27
CA ASP A 53 -22.21 -6.74 -5.67
C ASP A 53 -21.86 -5.34 -6.16
N GLU A 54 -22.88 -4.54 -6.46
CA GLU A 54 -22.70 -3.12 -6.72
C GLU A 54 -22.60 -2.37 -5.40
N VAL A 55 -21.46 -1.71 -5.18
CA VAL A 55 -21.16 -1.04 -3.91
C VAL A 55 -21.17 0.47 -4.09
N VAL A 56 -21.93 1.13 -3.21
CA VAL A 56 -21.94 2.58 -3.05
C VAL A 56 -21.57 2.90 -1.62
N ILE A 57 -20.53 3.71 -1.44
CA ILE A 57 -20.12 4.21 -0.13
C ILE A 57 -20.68 5.62 0.04
N LYS A 58 -21.44 5.82 1.11
CA LYS A 58 -22.02 7.12 1.46
C LYS A 58 -21.33 7.64 2.70
N VAL A 59 -20.70 8.80 2.59
CA VAL A 59 -19.99 9.43 3.70
C VAL A 59 -20.65 10.77 4.01
N LEU A 60 -20.87 11.02 5.29
CA LEU A 60 -21.27 12.30 5.83
C LEU A 60 -20.20 12.72 6.83
N VAL A 61 -19.54 13.84 6.55
CA VAL A 61 -18.64 14.45 7.52
C VAL A 61 -19.48 15.27 8.50
N GLY A 62 -19.19 15.09 9.79
CA GLY A 62 -19.82 15.88 10.85
C GLY A 62 -19.40 17.35 10.82
N ALA A 63 -19.73 18.09 11.87
CA ALA A 63 -19.24 19.46 12.05
C ALA A 63 -17.85 19.47 12.73
N HIS A 64 -16.90 18.68 12.22
CA HIS A 64 -15.50 18.63 12.70
C HIS A 64 -14.65 19.68 11.99
N GLU A 65 -13.63 20.23 12.65
CA GLU A 65 -12.78 21.28 12.08
C GLU A 65 -11.83 20.72 11.03
N GLU A 66 -11.35 19.50 11.25
CA GLU A 66 -10.40 18.79 10.41
C GLU A 66 -11.06 18.21 9.15
N GLU A 67 -10.34 18.28 8.03
CA GLU A 67 -10.75 17.67 6.77
C GLU A 67 -10.49 16.16 6.77
N HIS A 68 -11.38 15.38 6.14
CA HIS A 68 -11.21 13.94 5.98
C HIS A 68 -10.94 13.59 4.52
N ASN A 69 -9.86 12.86 4.25
CA ASN A 69 -9.56 12.41 2.90
C ASN A 69 -9.82 10.91 2.73
N PHE A 70 -11.05 10.57 2.30
CA PHE A 70 -11.52 9.20 2.17
C PHE A 70 -10.81 8.48 1.02
N SER A 71 -10.31 7.27 1.25
CA SER A 71 -9.71 6.43 0.21
C SER A 71 -9.99 4.94 0.43
N ILE A 72 -9.92 4.15 -0.65
CA ILE A 72 -9.94 2.69 -0.61
C ILE A 72 -8.86 2.18 -1.58
N HIS A 73 -8.00 1.29 -1.12
CA HIS A 73 -7.01 0.64 -1.96
C HIS A 73 -7.69 -0.14 -3.09
N GLY A 74 -7.06 -0.21 -4.27
CA GLY A 74 -7.49 -1.07 -5.39
C GLY A 74 -8.77 -0.67 -6.12
N VAL A 75 -9.49 0.35 -5.66
CA VAL A 75 -10.72 0.84 -6.31
C VAL A 75 -10.65 2.33 -6.63
N LYS A 76 -11.45 2.74 -7.60
CA LYS A 76 -11.62 4.13 -8.03
C LYS A 76 -13.06 4.35 -8.47
N TRP A 77 -13.53 5.59 -8.40
CA TRP A 77 -14.88 5.99 -8.78
C TRP A 77 -14.83 7.27 -9.62
N LEU A 78 -15.91 7.55 -10.34
CA LEU A 78 -16.05 8.80 -11.08
C LEU A 78 -16.26 9.96 -10.12
N SER A 79 -15.71 11.14 -10.46
CA SER A 79 -15.89 12.34 -9.63
C SER A 79 -17.35 12.76 -9.55
N GLU A 80 -18.11 12.53 -10.62
CA GLU A 80 -19.55 12.72 -10.69
C GLU A 80 -20.17 11.41 -11.22
N PRO A 81 -20.91 10.65 -10.40
CA PRO A 81 -21.40 9.32 -10.78
C PRO A 81 -22.22 9.28 -12.07
N ALA A 82 -22.95 10.36 -12.39
CA ALA A 82 -23.77 10.45 -13.60
C ALA A 82 -23.01 10.88 -14.86
N ASN A 83 -21.74 11.28 -14.74
CA ASN A 83 -20.92 11.77 -15.86
C ASN A 83 -19.68 10.89 -16.03
N THR A 84 -19.70 10.07 -17.09
CA THR A 84 -18.60 9.15 -17.46
C THR A 84 -17.29 9.86 -17.84
N ASN A 85 -17.31 11.18 -18.04
CA ASN A 85 -16.14 12.01 -18.34
C ASN A 85 -15.78 12.97 -17.19
N SER A 86 -16.21 12.68 -15.96
CA SER A 86 -15.88 13.50 -14.78
C SER A 86 -14.48 13.25 -14.22
N GLY A 87 -13.75 12.28 -14.79
CA GLY A 87 -12.47 11.82 -14.29
C GLY A 87 -12.62 10.86 -13.12
N TYR A 88 -11.60 10.04 -12.89
CA TYR A 88 -11.57 9.10 -11.77
C TYR A 88 -10.90 9.70 -10.55
N ARG A 89 -11.38 9.31 -9.37
CA ARG A 89 -10.78 9.57 -8.06
C ARG A 89 -10.70 8.27 -7.28
N ASN A 90 -9.68 8.15 -6.44
CA ASN A 90 -9.57 7.13 -5.38
C ASN A 90 -9.31 7.77 -4.00
N SER A 91 -9.43 9.10 -3.95
CA SER A 91 -9.20 9.95 -2.79
C SER A 91 -10.21 11.08 -2.88
N TRP A 92 -10.95 11.34 -1.80
CA TRP A 92 -11.91 12.44 -1.76
C TRP A 92 -11.70 13.29 -0.50
N PRO A 93 -11.17 14.51 -0.63
CA PRO A 93 -11.14 15.49 0.46
C PRO A 93 -12.56 15.95 0.79
N MET A 94 -12.97 15.80 2.05
CA MET A 94 -14.30 16.16 2.54
C MET A 94 -14.20 17.13 3.70
N GLY A 95 -14.89 18.28 3.57
CA GLY A 95 -14.93 19.32 4.59
C GLY A 95 -16.14 19.22 5.53
N ILE A 96 -16.26 20.23 6.40
CA ILE A 96 -17.34 20.38 7.38
C ILE A 96 -18.72 20.17 6.74
N SER A 97 -19.51 19.24 7.30
CA SER A 97 -20.90 18.97 6.89
C SER A 97 -21.07 18.57 5.43
N GLU A 98 -20.03 18.04 4.80
CA GLU A 98 -20.09 17.54 3.42
C GLU A 98 -20.68 16.12 3.37
N PHE A 99 -21.46 15.86 2.32
CA PHE A 99 -22.00 14.54 2.00
C PHE A 99 -21.56 14.16 0.59
N THR A 100 -21.10 12.92 0.42
CA THR A 100 -20.74 12.38 -0.90
C THR A 100 -21.19 10.93 -1.05
N GLU A 101 -21.51 10.57 -2.30
CA GLU A 101 -21.81 9.19 -2.70
C GLU A 101 -20.74 8.73 -3.69
N MET A 102 -19.96 7.74 -3.27
CA MET A 102 -18.89 7.15 -4.07
C MET A 102 -19.39 5.83 -4.65
N HIS A 103 -19.66 5.83 -5.95
CA HIS A 103 -20.08 4.65 -6.69
C HIS A 103 -18.85 3.84 -7.10
N ILE A 104 -18.49 2.86 -6.29
CA ILE A 104 -17.37 1.94 -6.55
C ILE A 104 -17.68 1.02 -7.74
N GLY A 105 -18.97 0.75 -7.95
CA GLY A 105 -19.46 -0.13 -9.01
C GLY A 105 -19.48 -1.59 -8.57
N ARG A 106 -19.49 -2.50 -9.54
CA ARG A 106 -19.50 -3.94 -9.27
C ARG A 106 -18.16 -4.41 -8.73
N MET A 107 -18.21 -5.08 -7.60
CA MET A 107 -17.03 -5.64 -6.94
C MET A 107 -16.40 -6.76 -7.77
N PRO A 108 -15.06 -6.85 -7.79
CA PRO A 108 -14.33 -7.84 -8.58
C PRO A 108 -14.67 -9.27 -8.17
N GLY A 109 -14.77 -10.16 -9.16
CA GLY A 109 -14.72 -11.60 -8.95
C GLY A 109 -13.28 -12.10 -8.80
N PHE A 110 -13.10 -13.17 -8.03
CA PHE A 110 -11.79 -13.78 -7.81
C PHE A 110 -11.83 -15.32 -7.82
N ASP A 111 -10.78 -15.91 -8.36
CA ASP A 111 -10.69 -17.33 -8.71
C ASP A 111 -10.02 -18.20 -7.64
N GLN A 112 -9.25 -17.57 -6.74
CA GLN A 112 -8.51 -18.21 -5.66
C GLN A 112 -8.89 -17.62 -4.31
N GLY A 113 -8.84 -18.44 -3.25
CA GLY A 113 -9.18 -18.02 -1.90
C GLY A 113 -10.68 -17.88 -1.67
N ARG A 114 -11.03 -17.51 -0.43
CA ARG A 114 -12.43 -17.35 0.02
C ARG A 114 -12.81 -15.90 0.26
N PHE A 115 -11.82 -15.07 0.57
CA PHE A 115 -12.00 -13.68 0.90
C PHE A 115 -10.98 -12.82 0.18
N LEU A 116 -11.38 -11.59 -0.09
CA LEU A 116 -10.52 -10.54 -0.62
C LEU A 116 -10.73 -9.29 0.23
N ASP A 117 -9.67 -8.79 0.86
CA ASP A 117 -9.75 -7.64 1.75
C ASP A 117 -9.16 -6.39 1.09
N PHE A 118 -9.93 -5.31 1.09
CA PHE A 118 -9.48 -3.97 0.67
C PHE A 118 -9.29 -3.10 1.91
N LEU A 119 -8.24 -2.30 1.93
CA LEU A 119 -8.03 -1.31 2.99
C LEU A 119 -8.84 -0.05 2.64
N TYR A 120 -9.79 0.30 3.49
CA TYR A 120 -10.46 1.60 3.41
C TYR A 120 -9.98 2.51 4.53
N LYS A 121 -9.92 3.80 4.25
CA LYS A 121 -9.48 4.86 5.17
C LYS A 121 -10.50 6.00 5.10
N PRO A 122 -11.33 6.19 6.13
CA PRO A 122 -12.18 7.39 6.24
C PRO A 122 -11.38 8.68 6.10
N THR A 123 -10.13 8.65 6.56
CA THR A 123 -9.14 9.69 6.30
C THR A 123 -7.76 9.07 6.17
N SER A 124 -6.99 9.56 5.20
CA SER A 124 -5.66 9.03 4.86
C SER A 124 -4.52 9.75 5.58
N ALA A 125 -4.84 10.71 6.46
CA ALA A 125 -3.84 11.42 7.26
C ALA A 125 -3.22 10.48 8.32
N ALA A 126 -1.96 10.74 8.65
CA ALA A 126 -1.12 9.83 9.43
C ALA A 126 -1.64 9.67 10.87
N GLU A 127 -2.10 10.76 11.48
CA GLU A 127 -2.61 10.77 12.84
C GLU A 127 -3.82 9.87 13.04
N TRP A 128 -4.70 9.87 12.06
CA TRP A 128 -5.89 9.04 12.09
C TRP A 128 -5.58 7.55 11.88
N GLN A 129 -4.39 7.19 11.39
CA GLN A 129 -3.99 5.79 11.28
C GLN A 129 -3.77 5.14 12.65
N TRP A 130 -3.18 5.86 13.61
CA TRP A 130 -2.96 5.35 14.97
C TRP A 130 -4.17 5.54 15.89
N GLU A 131 -5.10 6.44 15.56
CA GLU A 131 -6.41 6.53 16.21
C GLU A 131 -7.39 5.41 15.78
N GLY A 132 -7.05 4.67 14.70
CA GLY A 132 -7.85 3.53 14.22
C GLY A 132 -8.89 3.88 13.16
N ASP A 133 -8.78 5.04 12.51
CA ASP A 133 -9.67 5.50 11.43
C ASP A 133 -9.28 4.87 10.09
N TRP A 134 -9.50 3.56 10.03
CA TRP A 134 -9.36 2.72 8.86
C TRP A 134 -10.13 1.42 9.09
N GLY A 135 -10.30 0.59 8.08
CA GLY A 135 -10.90 -0.73 8.25
C GLY A 135 -10.76 -1.59 7.01
N LEU A 136 -11.42 -2.74 7.05
CA LEU A 136 -11.40 -3.70 5.93
C LEU A 136 -12.73 -3.67 5.20
N LEU A 137 -12.69 -3.66 3.87
CA LEU A 137 -13.81 -4.07 3.04
C LEU A 137 -13.54 -5.49 2.56
N ARG A 138 -14.24 -6.45 3.17
CA ARG A 138 -14.07 -7.88 2.90
C ARG A 138 -15.10 -8.33 1.87
N LEU A 139 -14.59 -8.80 0.73
CA LEU A 139 -15.39 -9.48 -0.28
C LEU A 139 -15.43 -10.97 0.00
N TYR A 140 -16.62 -11.55 -0.19
CA TYR A 140 -16.90 -12.97 -0.04
C TYR A 140 -17.11 -13.60 -1.42
N ARG A 141 -16.51 -14.78 -1.62
CA ARG A 141 -16.78 -15.60 -2.81
C ARG A 141 -17.96 -16.51 -2.58
N GLY A 142 -19.04 -16.30 -3.33
CA GLY A 142 -20.27 -17.04 -3.17
C GLY A 142 -20.91 -16.86 -1.81
N ARG A 143 -21.86 -17.74 -1.46
CA ARG A 143 -22.58 -17.70 -0.17
C ARG A 143 -21.75 -18.12 1.06
N ASP A 144 -20.48 -18.46 0.89
CA ASP A 144 -19.62 -19.03 1.94
C ASP A 144 -18.98 -17.97 2.87
N SER A 145 -19.77 -16.99 3.32
CA SER A 145 -19.37 -16.01 4.34
C SER A 145 -19.25 -16.68 5.72
N PHE A 146 -18.03 -17.09 6.10
CA PHE A 146 -17.64 -17.66 7.41
C PHE A 146 -18.56 -18.72 8.06
N GLY A 147 -19.47 -19.33 7.32
CA GLY A 147 -20.37 -20.39 7.79
C GLY A 147 -21.66 -19.87 8.45
N PRO A 148 -22.57 -20.77 8.86
CA PRO A 148 -23.95 -20.43 9.23
C PRO A 148 -24.11 -19.59 10.51
N ALA A 149 -23.04 -19.34 11.26
CA ALA A 149 -23.08 -18.56 12.49
C ALA A 149 -23.10 -17.03 12.27
N ASP A 150 -22.65 -16.55 11.10
CA ASP A 150 -22.64 -15.13 10.73
C ASP A 150 -22.78 -14.94 9.20
N PRO A 151 -23.96 -15.24 8.62
CA PRO A 151 -24.16 -15.14 7.18
C PRO A 151 -24.21 -13.67 6.72
N LEU A 152 -23.69 -13.42 5.51
CA LEU A 152 -23.95 -12.22 4.73
C LEU A 152 -25.07 -12.51 3.73
N GLU A 153 -26.22 -11.86 3.91
CA GLU A 153 -27.37 -12.01 3.01
C GLU A 153 -27.01 -11.60 1.58
N ALA A 154 -27.40 -12.43 0.62
CA ALA A 154 -27.21 -12.16 -0.79
C ALA A 154 -28.24 -11.11 -1.28
N LEU A 155 -27.81 -10.21 -2.17
CA LEU A 155 -28.70 -9.24 -2.79
C LEU A 155 -29.63 -9.94 -3.80
N PRO A 156 -30.88 -9.47 -4.01
CA PRO A 156 -31.75 -10.01 -5.06
C PRO A 156 -31.13 -9.94 -6.46
N SER A 157 -30.27 -8.96 -6.71
CA SER A 157 -29.51 -8.77 -7.95
C SER A 157 -28.27 -9.69 -8.07
N ASN A 158 -27.84 -10.30 -6.96
CA ASN A 158 -26.70 -11.21 -6.89
C ASN A 158 -27.03 -12.40 -5.96
N PRO A 159 -28.01 -13.26 -6.34
CA PRO A 159 -28.53 -14.28 -5.44
C PRO A 159 -27.49 -15.34 -5.07
N ASP A 160 -26.47 -15.55 -5.89
CA ASP A 160 -25.45 -16.59 -5.66
C ASP A 160 -24.21 -16.04 -4.94
N GLY A 161 -24.14 -14.71 -4.72
CA GLY A 161 -22.98 -14.03 -4.14
C GLY A 161 -21.74 -14.15 -5.05
N ARG A 162 -21.96 -14.21 -6.37
CA ARG A 162 -20.93 -14.50 -7.36
C ARG A 162 -20.86 -13.44 -8.45
N TYR A 163 -19.69 -13.28 -9.05
CA TYR A 163 -19.52 -12.41 -10.19
C TYR A 163 -20.13 -13.02 -11.47
N GLY A 164 -21.20 -12.42 -12.00
CA GLY A 164 -21.87 -12.83 -13.24
C GLY A 164 -23.20 -13.57 -13.03
N THR A 165 -24.21 -13.28 -13.87
CA THR A 165 -25.55 -13.88 -13.81
C THR A 165 -25.76 -14.91 -14.92
N GLY A 166 -26.28 -16.11 -14.59
CA GLY A 166 -27.02 -16.91 -15.56
C GLY A 166 -27.00 -18.43 -15.33
N THR A 167 -28.05 -18.93 -14.66
CA THR A 167 -28.76 -20.24 -14.76
C THR A 167 -28.06 -21.58 -15.07
N ASP A 168 -26.81 -21.63 -15.50
CA ASP A 168 -26.28 -22.79 -16.21
C ASP A 168 -25.26 -23.58 -15.38
N GLY A 169 -24.96 -23.14 -14.16
CA GLY A 169 -24.09 -23.86 -13.23
C GLY A 169 -22.67 -24.11 -13.76
N SER A 170 -22.32 -23.53 -14.91
CA SER A 170 -20.94 -23.45 -15.37
C SER A 170 -20.29 -22.34 -14.57
N ASP A 171 -19.29 -22.69 -13.76
CA ASP A 171 -18.26 -21.80 -13.23
C ASP A 171 -17.51 -21.13 -14.41
N ALA A 172 -18.20 -20.33 -15.22
CA ALA A 172 -17.60 -19.43 -16.17
C ALA A 172 -17.00 -18.30 -15.35
N ASP A 173 -15.79 -18.58 -14.91
CA ASP A 173 -14.90 -17.75 -14.10
C ASP A 173 -14.60 -16.43 -14.84
N ASN A 174 -15.55 -15.51 -14.76
CA ASN A 174 -15.49 -14.16 -15.31
C ASN A 174 -14.94 -13.15 -14.28
N GLY A 175 -14.33 -13.64 -13.19
CA GLY A 175 -13.48 -12.82 -12.34
C GLY A 175 -12.28 -12.29 -13.13
N TYR A 176 -11.46 -11.42 -12.53
CA TYR A 176 -10.30 -10.79 -13.17
C TYR A 176 -9.26 -11.83 -13.64
N ARG A 177 -9.54 -12.48 -14.78
CA ARG A 177 -8.67 -13.42 -15.50
C ARG A 177 -7.97 -12.67 -16.62
N THR A 178 -7.10 -11.74 -16.26
CA THR A 178 -6.08 -11.26 -17.19
C THR A 178 -4.88 -12.21 -17.11
N THR A 179 -5.00 -13.39 -17.72
CA THR A 179 -3.80 -14.23 -17.92
C THR A 179 -3.25 -13.93 -19.31
N ASP A 180 -2.00 -13.47 -19.37
CA ASP A 180 -1.17 -13.70 -20.55
C ASP A 180 -0.43 -15.04 -20.31
N PRO A 181 -0.91 -16.16 -20.88
CA PRO A 181 -0.28 -17.47 -20.68
C PRO A 181 1.13 -17.56 -21.30
N THR A 182 1.57 -16.56 -22.07
CA THR A 182 2.92 -16.50 -22.64
C THR A 182 3.93 -15.84 -21.71
N ARG A 183 3.44 -15.17 -20.65
CA ARG A 183 4.26 -14.43 -19.70
C ARG A 183 4.45 -15.23 -18.42
N THR A 184 5.46 -16.10 -18.43
CA THR A 184 5.96 -16.73 -17.20
C THR A 184 6.65 -15.70 -16.32
N ILE A 185 6.02 -15.32 -15.22
CA ILE A 185 6.69 -14.65 -14.10
C ILE A 185 7.62 -15.69 -13.46
N PRO A 186 8.88 -15.33 -13.09
CA PRO A 186 9.74 -16.23 -12.31
C PRO A 186 8.97 -16.71 -11.08
N SER A 187 8.91 -18.02 -10.85
CA SER A 187 8.28 -18.50 -9.64
C SER A 187 9.10 -18.00 -8.44
N PHE A 188 8.47 -17.70 -7.31
CA PHE A 188 9.18 -17.25 -6.10
C PHE A 188 10.29 -18.22 -5.65
N ASN A 189 10.24 -19.49 -6.08
CA ASN A 189 11.29 -20.48 -5.82
C ASN A 189 12.58 -20.24 -6.63
N ASP A 190 12.56 -19.39 -7.67
CA ASP A 190 13.72 -19.08 -8.51
C ASP A 190 14.57 -17.91 -7.96
N ILE A 191 14.18 -17.35 -6.81
CA ILE A 191 14.93 -16.30 -6.10
C ILE A 191 15.30 -16.87 -4.72
N ALA A 192 16.55 -17.30 -4.58
CA ALA A 192 17.04 -18.02 -3.41
C ALA A 192 16.71 -17.30 -2.08
N GLU A 193 15.99 -18.03 -1.21
CA GLU A 193 15.63 -17.67 0.15
C GLU A 193 16.86 -17.39 1.04
N ALA A 194 16.73 -16.40 1.93
CA ALA A 194 17.41 -16.40 3.23
C ALA A 194 16.35 -16.38 4.33
N THR A 195 15.97 -17.56 4.82
CA THR A 195 14.95 -17.83 5.84
C THR A 195 15.18 -17.11 7.18
N PRO A 196 14.11 -16.91 7.99
CA PRO A 196 14.00 -17.73 9.20
C PRO A 196 12.58 -18.26 9.50
N SER A 197 12.46 -19.60 9.45
CA SER A 197 11.61 -20.49 10.26
C SER A 197 10.16 -20.06 10.57
N GLY A 198 9.25 -20.44 9.68
CA GLY A 198 7.82 -20.57 9.95
C GLY A 198 7.22 -21.56 8.95
N THR A 199 7.01 -22.81 9.38
CA THR A 199 6.58 -23.90 8.51
C THR A 199 5.17 -23.65 7.95
N LEU A 200 5.07 -23.17 6.71
CA LEU A 200 3.86 -23.30 5.89
C LEU A 200 3.99 -24.59 5.08
N THR A 201 3.14 -25.57 5.38
CA THR A 201 3.07 -26.84 4.66
C THR A 201 2.53 -26.59 3.25
N SER A 202 3.41 -26.65 2.26
CA SER A 202 3.03 -26.73 0.85
C SER A 202 2.34 -28.08 0.58
N THR A 203 1.22 -28.04 -0.13
CA THR A 203 0.70 -29.24 -0.81
C THR A 203 1.35 -29.29 -2.18
N GLU A 204 2.03 -30.40 -2.45
CA GLU A 204 2.81 -30.68 -3.66
C GLU A 204 2.03 -30.46 -4.97
N GLY A 205 2.74 -29.99 -6.01
CA GLY A 205 2.42 -30.36 -7.40
C GLY A 205 1.86 -29.29 -8.34
N ALA A 206 1.95 -28.00 -8.03
CA ALA A 206 1.55 -26.96 -8.97
C ALA A 206 2.66 -26.72 -10.03
N ALA A 207 2.58 -27.44 -11.15
CA ALA A 207 3.16 -26.98 -12.42
C ALA A 207 2.74 -25.52 -12.63
N GLY A 208 3.70 -24.64 -13.01
CA GLY A 208 3.57 -23.19 -13.12
C GLY A 208 2.13 -22.70 -13.31
N LEU A 209 1.49 -22.27 -12.22
CA LEU A 209 0.15 -21.72 -12.27
C LEU A 209 0.26 -20.34 -12.93
N PRO A 210 -0.50 -20.05 -14.00
CA PRO A 210 -0.53 -18.73 -14.60
C PRO A 210 -1.05 -17.75 -13.55
N ILE A 211 -0.17 -16.87 -13.09
CA ILE A 211 -0.52 -15.77 -12.19
C ILE A 211 -1.41 -14.82 -12.99
N PRO A 212 -2.63 -14.47 -12.52
CA PRO A 212 -3.47 -13.49 -13.20
C PRO A 212 -2.78 -12.13 -13.11
N VAL A 213 -2.12 -11.70 -14.18
CA VAL A 213 -1.48 -10.38 -14.25
C VAL A 213 -2.59 -9.38 -14.48
N ALA A 214 -2.88 -8.45 -13.59
CA ALA A 214 -3.90 -7.39 -13.76
C ALA A 214 -3.85 -6.61 -15.12
N CYS A 215 -2.76 -6.76 -15.87
CA CYS A 215 -2.57 -6.20 -17.19
C CYS A 215 -3.26 -6.99 -18.30
N PRO A 216 -4.02 -6.32 -19.18
CA PRO A 216 -4.57 -6.91 -20.40
C PRO A 216 -3.48 -7.47 -21.33
N ALA A 217 -3.83 -8.52 -22.07
CA ALA A 217 -2.94 -9.11 -23.07
C ALA A 217 -2.59 -8.13 -24.20
N GLY A 218 -1.34 -8.17 -24.68
CA GLY A 218 -0.87 -7.30 -25.77
C GLY A 218 -0.57 -5.85 -25.37
N THR A 219 -0.63 -5.53 -24.07
CA THR A 219 -0.19 -4.22 -23.56
C THR A 219 1.33 -4.12 -23.56
N ASN A 220 1.83 -2.91 -23.80
CA ASN A 220 3.26 -2.63 -23.68
C ASN A 220 3.67 -2.73 -22.20
N LEU A 221 4.86 -3.28 -21.97
CA LEU A 221 5.39 -3.46 -20.63
C LEU A 221 6.46 -2.40 -20.34
N VAL A 222 6.21 -1.60 -19.31
CA VAL A 222 7.18 -0.68 -18.73
C VAL A 222 7.72 -1.31 -17.44
N GLN A 223 9.04 -1.46 -17.35
CA GLN A 223 9.70 -2.12 -16.21
C GLN A 223 10.48 -1.11 -15.38
N TYR A 224 10.33 -1.21 -14.08
CA TYR A 224 11.06 -0.45 -13.08
C TYR A 224 11.74 -1.40 -12.11
N ASP A 225 12.98 -1.07 -11.74
CA ASP A 225 13.78 -1.94 -10.88
C ASP A 225 14.32 -1.12 -9.70
N LEU A 226 13.54 -1.05 -8.62
CA LEU A 226 13.77 -0.14 -7.51
C LEU A 226 14.41 -0.85 -6.33
N THR A 227 15.22 -0.12 -5.56
CA THR A 227 15.78 -0.58 -4.29
C THR A 227 15.54 0.46 -3.20
N ALA A 228 15.00 0.01 -2.07
CA ALA A 228 14.93 0.82 -0.85
C ALA A 228 16.26 0.80 -0.11
N VAL A 229 16.78 1.98 0.25
CA VAL A 229 18.09 2.15 0.88
C VAL A 229 18.06 3.20 1.99
N ALA A 230 18.99 3.11 2.94
CA ALA A 230 19.15 4.12 3.98
C ALA A 230 20.04 5.27 3.50
N ALA A 231 19.58 6.51 3.66
CA ALA A 231 20.32 7.71 3.29
C ALA A 231 21.70 7.81 3.98
N SER A 232 21.81 7.33 5.22
CA SER A 232 23.07 7.30 5.98
C SER A 232 24.16 6.39 5.44
N GLU A 233 23.81 5.53 4.48
CA GLU A 233 24.73 4.56 3.88
C GLU A 233 25.05 4.91 2.44
N VAL A 234 24.04 5.30 1.65
CA VAL A 234 24.22 5.51 0.22
C VAL A 234 24.64 6.93 -0.15
N LEU A 235 24.29 7.93 0.66
CA LEU A 235 24.57 9.34 0.34
C LEU A 235 25.96 9.77 0.84
N PRO A 236 26.70 10.61 0.09
CA PRO A 236 28.03 11.08 0.48
C PRO A 236 28.09 11.77 1.85
N ASN A 237 27.07 12.58 2.16
CA ASN A 237 26.97 13.30 3.44
C ASN A 237 26.23 12.49 4.51
N ARG A 238 25.84 11.26 4.22
CA ARG A 238 25.11 10.35 5.12
C ARG A 238 23.80 10.93 5.67
N THR A 239 23.17 11.83 4.92
CA THR A 239 21.90 12.45 5.28
C THR A 239 21.17 12.96 4.05
N LEU A 240 19.86 12.79 4.01
CA LEU A 240 19.00 13.47 3.03
C LEU A 240 18.87 14.93 3.45
N THR A 241 19.02 15.88 2.54
CA THR A 241 18.85 17.32 2.83
C THR A 241 17.59 17.81 2.13
N TYR A 242 16.52 18.07 2.89
CA TYR A 242 15.25 18.58 2.36
C TYR A 242 15.34 20.06 2.00
N ASN A 243 16.11 20.83 2.78
CA ASN A 243 16.27 22.26 2.56
C ASN A 243 17.69 22.72 2.93
N TRP A 244 18.42 23.17 1.92
CA TRP A 244 19.83 23.61 2.04
C TRP A 244 20.00 25.04 2.59
N ARG A 245 18.90 25.78 2.83
CA ARG A 245 18.99 27.15 3.36
C ARG A 245 19.56 27.13 4.78
N THR A 246 20.57 27.96 5.03
CA THR A 246 21.28 28.07 6.32
C THR A 246 20.66 29.13 7.24
N THR A 247 19.33 29.28 7.22
CA THR A 247 18.63 30.33 7.99
C THR A 247 18.69 30.02 9.49
N THR A 248 19.02 31.04 10.28
CA THR A 248 18.92 31.02 11.74
C THR A 248 17.51 31.40 12.17
N VAL A 249 16.78 30.46 12.77
CA VAL A 249 15.49 30.70 13.41
C VAL A 249 15.76 31.14 14.84
N VAL A 250 15.48 32.41 15.11
CA VAL A 250 15.53 32.98 16.46
C VAL A 250 14.17 32.72 17.11
N HIS A 251 14.15 31.94 18.20
CA HIS A 251 12.93 31.67 18.95
C HIS A 251 12.43 32.96 19.61
N LEU A 252 11.17 33.34 19.36
CA LEU A 252 10.50 34.40 20.11
C LEU A 252 10.16 33.85 21.50
N ASN A 253 10.92 34.25 22.51
CA ASN A 253 10.71 33.77 23.88
C ASN A 253 9.64 34.60 24.58
N GLU A 254 8.85 33.95 25.45
CA GLU A 254 8.04 34.67 26.43
C GLU A 254 8.95 35.41 27.43
N PRO A 255 8.60 36.65 27.84
CA PRO A 255 9.39 37.41 28.80
C PRO A 255 9.63 36.63 30.11
N GLY A 256 10.89 36.44 30.49
CA GLY A 256 11.28 35.76 31.73
C GLY A 256 11.61 34.27 31.60
N THR A 257 11.53 33.69 30.40
CA THR A 257 11.98 32.32 30.12
C THR A 257 13.43 32.26 29.63
N PRO A 258 14.19 31.17 29.91
CA PRO A 258 15.53 30.99 29.37
C PRO A 258 15.55 31.03 27.84
N GLN A 259 16.54 31.70 27.25
CA GLN A 259 16.72 31.71 25.79
C GLN A 259 16.94 30.29 25.26
N ASN A 260 16.02 29.82 24.43
CA ASN A 260 16.30 28.66 23.59
C ASN A 260 17.42 29.01 22.59
N PRO A 261 18.43 28.13 22.41
CA PRO A 261 19.45 28.34 21.39
C PRO A 261 18.79 28.43 20.01
N PRO A 262 19.28 29.31 19.12
CA PRO A 262 18.72 29.42 17.78
C PRO A 262 18.85 28.09 17.02
N SER A 263 17.79 27.71 16.31
CA SER A 263 17.81 26.56 15.41
C SER A 263 18.34 27.01 14.04
N ASN A 264 19.29 26.28 13.47
CA ASN A 264 19.85 26.61 12.16
C ASN A 264 19.54 25.49 11.17
N GLY A 265 19.25 25.85 9.92
CA GLY A 265 19.32 24.89 8.81
C GLY A 265 20.76 24.44 8.53
N PRO A 266 20.97 23.47 7.63
CA PRO A 266 19.97 22.89 6.72
C PRO A 266 18.99 21.96 7.43
N LEU A 267 17.77 21.83 6.88
CA LEU A 267 16.84 20.77 7.31
C LEU A 267 17.28 19.48 6.62
N HIS A 268 17.70 18.51 7.41
CA HIS A 268 18.23 17.25 6.92
C HIS A 268 17.80 16.08 7.82
N ASP A 269 17.77 14.88 7.26
CA ASP A 269 17.42 13.65 7.96
C ASP A 269 18.44 12.54 7.66
N PRO A 270 19.30 12.19 8.65
CA PRO A 270 20.25 11.09 8.51
C PRO A 270 19.59 9.71 8.54
N THR A 271 18.32 9.64 8.92
CA THR A 271 17.54 8.42 9.11
C THR A 271 16.58 8.16 7.95
N ALA A 272 16.66 8.98 6.90
CA ALA A 272 15.80 8.90 5.74
C ALA A 272 15.96 7.57 4.99
N ILE A 273 14.85 7.11 4.42
CA ILE A 273 14.75 5.94 3.53
C ILE A 273 14.47 6.48 2.12
N LEU A 274 15.23 6.01 1.14
CA LEU A 274 15.12 6.41 -0.26
C LEU A 274 14.69 5.21 -1.09
N PHE A 275 13.76 5.43 -2.03
CA PHE A 275 13.60 4.54 -3.17
C PHE A 275 14.43 5.08 -4.32
N VAL A 276 15.34 4.26 -4.84
CA VAL A 276 16.21 4.63 -5.96
C VAL A 276 16.15 3.56 -7.04
N GLU A 277 16.46 3.93 -8.27
CA GLU A 277 16.66 2.96 -9.35
C GLU A 277 17.88 2.09 -9.01
N THR A 278 17.75 0.79 -9.19
CA THR A 278 18.81 -0.16 -8.80
C THR A 278 20.08 0.07 -9.62
N SER A 279 19.94 0.54 -10.86
CA SER A 279 21.07 0.93 -11.72
C SER A 279 21.89 2.09 -11.17
N ASP A 280 21.33 2.90 -10.26
CA ASP A 280 22.01 4.04 -9.67
C ASP A 280 22.85 3.63 -8.44
N LEU A 281 22.76 2.37 -8.00
CA LEU A 281 23.54 1.83 -6.90
C LEU A 281 24.84 1.19 -7.39
N VAL A 282 25.95 1.59 -6.76
CA VAL A 282 27.27 0.99 -7.00
C VAL A 282 27.61 0.07 -5.84
N TYR A 283 27.67 -1.24 -6.13
CA TYR A 283 28.03 -2.25 -5.16
C TYR A 283 29.55 -2.49 -5.14
N PRO A 284 30.20 -2.53 -3.96
CA PRO A 284 31.63 -2.82 -3.86
C PRO A 284 31.92 -4.28 -4.26
N ALA A 285 32.99 -4.51 -5.04
CA ALA A 285 33.36 -5.82 -5.58
C ALA A 285 33.63 -6.91 -4.51
N GLY A 286 33.92 -6.51 -3.27
CA GLY A 286 34.14 -7.41 -2.13
C GLY A 286 32.90 -7.73 -1.30
N GLY A 287 31.72 -7.28 -1.73
CA GLY A 287 30.51 -7.24 -0.91
C GLY A 287 30.52 -6.07 0.08
N GLY A 288 29.34 -5.68 0.54
CA GLY A 288 29.14 -4.52 1.41
C GLY A 288 27.90 -3.73 1.02
N ARG A 289 27.65 -2.64 1.75
CA ARG A 289 26.55 -1.72 1.49
C ARG A 289 26.83 -0.90 0.22
N PRO A 290 25.82 -0.65 -0.63
CA PRO A 290 26.01 0.13 -1.85
C PRO A 290 26.24 1.60 -1.54
N THR A 291 26.76 2.33 -2.51
CA THR A 291 26.73 3.80 -2.55
C THR A 291 25.95 4.28 -3.75
N LEU A 292 25.30 5.43 -3.64
CA LEU A 292 24.63 6.04 -4.79
C LEU A 292 25.69 6.54 -5.79
N HIS A 293 25.45 6.33 -7.08
CA HIS A 293 26.33 6.81 -8.14
C HIS A 293 26.48 8.34 -8.04
N PRO A 294 27.68 8.94 -8.21
CA PRO A 294 27.89 10.38 -7.98
C PRO A 294 27.05 11.32 -8.87
N GLN A 295 26.55 10.80 -9.99
CA GLN A 295 25.70 11.51 -10.94
C GLN A 295 24.21 11.14 -10.81
N ALA A 296 23.86 10.23 -9.90
CA ALA A 296 22.47 9.87 -9.69
C ALA A 296 21.76 10.96 -8.88
N PRO A 297 20.53 11.33 -9.27
CA PRO A 297 19.80 12.37 -8.57
C PRO A 297 19.40 11.89 -7.17
N VAL A 298 19.37 12.83 -6.22
CA VAL A 298 18.83 12.60 -4.88
C VAL A 298 17.47 13.28 -4.81
N GLU A 299 16.48 12.63 -5.39
CA GLU A 299 15.09 13.11 -5.49
C GLU A 299 14.10 11.97 -5.24
N PRO A 300 12.82 12.27 -4.94
CA PRO A 300 11.79 11.24 -4.88
C PRO A 300 11.71 10.44 -6.17
N ILE A 301 11.48 9.14 -6.09
CA ILE A 301 11.35 8.30 -7.28
C ILE A 301 10.12 8.73 -8.09
N ILE A 302 10.29 8.90 -9.41
CA ILE A 302 9.21 9.26 -10.35
C ILE A 302 9.11 8.16 -11.41
N LEU A 303 8.06 7.36 -11.33
CA LEU A 303 7.72 6.37 -12.33
C LEU A 303 6.82 7.00 -13.39
N ARG A 304 6.96 6.59 -14.65
CA ARG A 304 6.20 7.12 -15.80
C ARG A 304 5.67 5.99 -16.67
N ALA A 305 4.46 6.12 -17.14
CA ALA A 305 3.92 5.18 -18.12
C ALA A 305 2.89 5.89 -19.00
N ASN A 306 2.66 5.36 -20.20
CA ASN A 306 1.53 5.81 -21.01
C ASN A 306 0.24 5.15 -20.52
N ALA A 307 -0.89 5.83 -20.71
CA ALA A 307 -2.19 5.21 -20.61
C ALA A 307 -2.24 3.92 -21.46
N GLY A 308 -2.68 2.81 -20.86
CA GLY A 308 -2.73 1.50 -21.50
C GLY A 308 -1.48 0.63 -21.32
N ASP A 309 -0.40 1.16 -20.75
CA ASP A 309 0.77 0.36 -20.40
C ASP A 309 0.50 -0.56 -19.20
N CYS A 310 1.17 -1.72 -19.21
CA CYS A 310 1.40 -2.54 -18.04
C CYS A 310 2.70 -2.10 -17.39
N ILE A 311 2.67 -1.83 -16.09
CA ILE A 311 3.82 -1.41 -15.30
C ILE A 311 4.22 -2.59 -14.42
N GLU A 312 5.46 -3.04 -14.56
CA GLU A 312 6.09 -3.97 -13.62
C GLU A 312 7.07 -3.20 -12.74
N VAL A 313 6.90 -3.28 -11.43
CA VAL A 313 7.83 -2.73 -10.46
C VAL A 313 8.45 -3.86 -9.67
N VAL A 314 9.73 -4.10 -9.87
CA VAL A 314 10.52 -4.97 -9.00
C VAL A 314 11.04 -4.10 -7.86
N LEU A 315 10.55 -4.32 -6.65
CA LEU A 315 11.02 -3.64 -5.45
C LEU A 315 11.96 -4.55 -4.67
N ARG A 316 13.18 -4.08 -4.41
CA ARG A 316 14.15 -4.69 -3.50
C ARG A 316 14.24 -3.89 -2.22
N ASN A 317 14.63 -4.58 -1.16
CA ASN A 317 14.93 -3.93 0.10
C ASN A 317 16.39 -4.16 0.48
N ASP A 318 17.20 -3.13 0.34
CA ASP A 318 18.58 -3.11 0.83
C ASP A 318 18.67 -2.16 2.03
N LEU A 319 17.64 -2.09 2.87
CA LEU A 319 17.75 -1.59 4.24
C LEU A 319 18.56 -2.58 5.09
N PRO A 320 19.11 -2.15 6.23
CA PRO A 320 19.86 -3.04 7.11
C PRO A 320 18.91 -4.05 7.77
N ALA A 321 19.36 -5.30 7.91
CA ALA A 321 18.55 -6.40 8.46
C ALA A 321 18.16 -6.25 9.94
N ALA A 322 18.82 -5.34 10.66
CA ALA A 322 18.44 -4.95 12.00
C ALA A 322 18.92 -3.52 12.24
N PHE A 323 18.20 -2.79 13.10
CA PHE A 323 18.82 -1.72 13.86
C PHE A 323 19.99 -2.38 14.61
N GLY A 324 21.22 -1.92 14.40
CA GLY A 324 22.40 -2.51 15.05
C GLY A 324 22.30 -2.50 16.59
N PRO A 325 23.37 -2.86 17.32
CA PRO A 325 23.38 -2.80 18.79
C PRO A 325 23.07 -1.41 19.38
N PHE A 326 23.01 -0.38 18.52
CA PHE A 326 22.46 0.92 18.83
C PHE A 326 21.10 1.09 18.10
N PRO A 327 19.96 1.04 18.82
CA PRO A 327 18.62 1.18 18.23
C PRO A 327 18.38 2.53 17.54
N THR A 328 19.33 3.48 17.61
CA THR A 328 19.19 4.87 17.21
C THR A 328 19.70 5.22 15.80
N GLN A 329 20.30 4.27 15.06
CA GLN A 329 20.93 4.62 13.77
C GLN A 329 19.92 4.92 12.65
N TYR A 330 18.73 4.30 12.71
CA TYR A 330 17.66 4.50 11.72
C TYR A 330 16.30 4.86 12.36
N ALA A 331 16.22 4.79 13.70
CA ALA A 331 15.11 5.34 14.46
C ALA A 331 15.15 6.87 14.43
N ASP A 332 14.01 7.50 14.71
CA ASP A 332 13.96 8.96 14.81
C ASP A 332 14.95 9.48 15.83
N GLN A 333 15.51 10.66 15.53
CA GLN A 333 16.35 11.37 16.46
C GLN A 333 15.48 12.05 17.52
N ASP A 334 16.03 12.24 18.71
CA ASP A 334 15.36 12.99 19.78
C ASP A 334 14.93 14.36 19.26
N GLY A 335 13.63 14.64 19.34
CA GLY A 335 13.05 15.87 18.82
C GLY A 335 11.70 16.18 19.43
N TRP A 336 11.31 17.45 19.35
CA TRP A 336 9.94 17.85 19.69
C TRP A 336 8.99 17.38 18.60
N SER A 337 7.96 16.63 18.98
CA SER A 337 6.84 16.32 18.10
C SER A 337 5.84 17.47 18.14
N GLY A 338 5.45 17.96 16.96
CA GLY A 338 4.29 18.85 16.82
C GLY A 338 2.96 18.10 16.83
N MET A 339 2.99 16.77 16.72
CA MET A 339 1.82 15.90 16.81
C MET A 339 1.43 15.71 18.28
N THR A 340 0.13 15.55 18.53
CA THR A 340 -0.37 15.08 19.82
C THR A 340 0.21 13.70 20.16
N PRO A 341 0.38 13.39 21.46
CA PRO A 341 0.76 12.03 21.87
C PRO A 341 -0.25 11.01 21.34
N ILE A 342 0.24 9.85 20.89
CA ILE A 342 -0.60 8.72 20.46
C ILE A 342 -1.37 8.18 21.66
N ILE A 343 -0.66 8.02 22.77
CA ILE A 343 -1.23 7.83 24.11
C ILE A 343 -0.40 8.63 25.11
N GLU A 344 -0.91 8.80 26.32
CA GLU A 344 -0.18 9.46 27.39
C GLU A 344 1.24 8.87 27.54
N HIS A 345 2.25 9.74 27.45
CA HIS A 345 3.68 9.37 27.49
C HIS A 345 4.22 8.50 26.34
N PHE A 346 3.52 8.42 25.19
CA PHE A 346 4.02 7.74 23.99
C PHE A 346 3.67 8.56 22.74
N ASN A 347 4.69 9.07 22.06
CA ASN A 347 4.55 9.95 20.90
C ASN A 347 5.00 9.26 19.61
N ALA A 348 4.72 9.91 18.47
CA ALA A 348 5.21 9.46 17.19
C ALA A 348 6.73 9.22 17.19
N ASN A 349 7.54 10.04 17.87
CA ASN A 349 9.01 9.88 17.90
C ASN A 349 9.47 8.61 18.63
N ASP A 350 8.62 7.99 19.45
CA ASP A 350 8.91 6.73 20.15
C ASP A 350 8.62 5.49 19.29
N VAL A 351 8.05 5.70 18.10
CA VAL A 351 7.71 4.64 17.14
C VAL A 351 8.87 4.42 16.18
N ASN A 352 9.41 3.20 16.16
CA ASN A 352 10.44 2.84 15.18
C ASN A 352 9.83 2.62 13.79
N PRO A 353 10.50 3.03 12.71
CA PRO A 353 10.08 2.70 11.35
C PRO A 353 10.13 1.18 11.12
N SER A 354 9.31 0.70 10.19
CA SER A 354 9.47 -0.63 9.63
C SER A 354 10.83 -0.76 8.93
N LEU A 355 11.40 -1.97 8.98
CA LEU A 355 12.51 -2.32 8.09
C LEU A 355 12.01 -3.10 6.87
N GLU A 356 10.73 -3.47 6.82
CA GLU A 356 10.09 -3.97 5.60
C GLU A 356 9.53 -2.81 4.79
N VAL A 357 9.64 -2.89 3.46
CA VAL A 357 9.13 -1.86 2.55
C VAL A 357 8.10 -2.43 1.60
N GLY A 358 7.13 -1.62 1.25
CA GLY A 358 6.18 -1.86 0.17
C GLY A 358 6.02 -0.59 -0.66
N LEU A 359 5.34 -0.70 -1.80
CA LEU A 359 5.07 0.42 -2.69
C LEU A 359 3.67 0.25 -3.29
N HIS A 360 2.77 1.14 -2.89
CA HIS A 360 1.37 1.12 -3.26
C HIS A 360 1.03 2.23 -4.26
N PRO A 361 0.36 1.92 -5.38
CA PRO A 361 -0.01 2.91 -6.37
C PRO A 361 -1.44 3.45 -6.18
N GLN A 362 -1.69 4.63 -6.72
CA GLN A 362 -3.03 5.24 -6.76
C GLN A 362 -3.61 5.24 -8.18
N LEU A 363 -4.94 5.16 -8.28
CA LEU A 363 -5.79 5.17 -9.50
C LEU A 363 -5.59 4.02 -10.50
N VAL A 364 -4.38 3.54 -10.74
CA VAL A 364 -4.12 2.41 -11.64
C VAL A 364 -4.85 1.14 -11.19
N PHE A 365 -5.13 0.24 -12.13
CA PHE A 365 -5.75 -1.03 -11.82
C PHE A 365 -4.71 -2.07 -11.39
N PHE A 366 -4.96 -2.83 -10.32
CA PHE A 366 -4.09 -3.89 -9.85
C PHE A 366 -4.85 -4.93 -9.02
N ASP A 367 -4.27 -6.12 -8.86
CA ASP A 367 -4.81 -7.16 -7.99
C ASP A 367 -4.33 -6.94 -6.55
N VAL A 368 -5.24 -6.58 -5.63
CA VAL A 368 -4.92 -6.31 -4.22
C VAL A 368 -4.40 -7.55 -3.46
N ARG A 369 -4.51 -8.75 -4.04
CA ARG A 369 -3.92 -9.99 -3.48
C ARG A 369 -2.40 -10.03 -3.63
N GLN A 370 -1.88 -9.34 -4.65
CA GLN A 370 -0.52 -9.60 -5.17
C GLN A 370 0.28 -8.33 -5.49
N SER A 371 -0.38 -7.22 -5.82
CA SER A 371 0.23 -5.99 -6.36
C SER A 371 -0.16 -4.72 -5.59
N ASP A 372 -0.63 -4.83 -4.35
CA ASP A 372 -1.03 -3.68 -3.50
C ASP A 372 0.18 -2.97 -2.91
N GLY A 373 1.21 -3.70 -2.47
CA GLY A 373 2.32 -3.13 -1.72
C GLY A 373 2.02 -2.87 -0.23
N ALA A 374 0.86 -3.32 0.27
CA ALA A 374 0.48 -3.29 1.67
C ALA A 374 -0.11 -4.62 2.13
N ASN A 375 0.19 -5.04 3.36
CA ASN A 375 -0.34 -6.27 3.94
C ASN A 375 -1.75 -6.03 4.53
N VAL A 376 -2.80 -6.30 3.76
CA VAL A 376 -4.18 -5.97 4.13
C VAL A 376 -4.97 -7.21 4.51
N GLY A 377 -5.52 -7.22 5.72
CA GLY A 377 -6.44 -8.25 6.21
C GLY A 377 -5.86 -9.65 6.05
N LEU A 378 -6.66 -10.57 5.51
CA LEU A 378 -6.29 -11.96 5.25
C LEU A 378 -5.51 -12.18 3.96
N ASN A 379 -5.35 -11.16 3.09
CA ASN A 379 -4.71 -11.33 1.79
C ASN A 379 -3.31 -11.96 1.90
N PRO A 380 -2.42 -11.50 2.80
CA PRO A 380 -1.06 -12.05 2.88
C PRO A 380 -1.01 -13.51 3.32
N THR A 381 -1.99 -13.95 4.12
CA THR A 381 -2.08 -15.34 4.60
C THR A 381 -2.71 -16.29 3.59
N GLN A 382 -3.60 -15.78 2.73
CA GLN A 382 -4.29 -16.57 1.71
C GLN A 382 -3.52 -16.65 0.39
N TYR A 383 -2.73 -15.62 0.07
CA TYR A 383 -2.04 -15.47 -1.20
C TYR A 383 -0.53 -15.31 -1.00
N GLN A 384 -0.06 -14.08 -0.75
CA GLN A 384 1.35 -13.80 -0.51
C GLN A 384 1.57 -12.50 0.25
N LYS A 385 2.69 -12.41 0.99
CA LYS A 385 3.16 -11.17 1.61
C LYS A 385 3.33 -10.08 0.53
N GLN A 386 2.93 -8.86 0.85
CA GLN A 386 2.92 -7.70 -0.07
C GLN A 386 4.05 -6.71 0.21
N THR A 387 4.94 -7.03 1.15
CA THR A 387 6.05 -6.21 1.59
C THR A 387 7.35 -6.99 1.49
N VAL A 388 8.47 -6.29 1.53
CA VAL A 388 9.79 -6.82 1.25
C VAL A 388 10.65 -6.68 2.50
N ALA A 389 11.14 -7.78 3.07
CA ALA A 389 12.08 -7.72 4.19
C ALA A 389 13.49 -7.36 3.69
N PRO A 390 14.39 -6.87 4.57
CA PRO A 390 15.78 -6.62 4.20
C PRO A 390 16.44 -7.83 3.52
N GLY A 391 17.03 -7.61 2.35
CA GLY A 391 17.64 -8.64 1.50
C GLY A 391 16.68 -9.35 0.54
N GLU A 392 15.37 -9.10 0.64
CA GLU A 392 14.35 -9.69 -0.25
C GLU A 392 14.00 -8.77 -1.43
N LYS A 393 13.15 -9.29 -2.33
CA LYS A 393 12.50 -8.52 -3.40
C LYS A 393 11.11 -9.06 -3.71
N ILE A 394 10.27 -8.23 -4.31
CA ILE A 394 8.94 -8.58 -4.83
C ILE A 394 8.69 -7.86 -6.16
N ALA A 395 7.77 -8.37 -6.98
CA ALA A 395 7.30 -7.71 -8.18
C ALA A 395 5.82 -7.33 -8.05
N TYR A 396 5.48 -6.09 -8.41
CA TYR A 396 4.11 -5.60 -8.52
C TYR A 396 3.75 -5.35 -9.98
N TYR A 397 2.48 -5.57 -10.31
CA TYR A 397 1.93 -5.36 -11.65
C TYR A 397 0.74 -4.42 -11.61
N TRP A 398 0.83 -3.31 -12.32
CA TRP A 398 -0.20 -2.28 -12.37
C TRP A 398 -0.57 -1.95 -13.81
N TYR A 399 -1.85 -1.84 -14.12
CA TYR A 399 -2.33 -1.42 -15.42
C TYR A 399 -2.73 0.06 -15.41
N ALA A 400 -2.14 0.83 -16.32
CA ALA A 400 -2.38 2.26 -16.51
C ALA A 400 -3.74 2.53 -17.19
N GLY A 401 -4.83 2.15 -16.52
CA GLY A 401 -6.17 2.34 -17.05
C GLY A 401 -7.28 1.92 -16.10
N HIS A 402 -8.49 1.85 -16.64
CA HIS A 402 -9.67 1.30 -15.98
C HIS A 402 -9.94 -0.09 -16.54
N VAL A 403 -10.25 -1.03 -15.64
CA VAL A 403 -10.69 -2.37 -16.02
C VAL A 403 -12.07 -2.57 -15.42
N GLU A 404 -13.00 -2.94 -16.28
CA GLU A 404 -14.37 -3.29 -15.94
C GLU A 404 -14.58 -4.75 -16.33
N ALA A 405 -15.01 -5.57 -15.38
CA ALA A 405 -15.48 -6.90 -15.72
C ALA A 405 -16.93 -6.80 -16.23
N THR A 406 -17.30 -7.69 -17.16
CA THR A 406 -18.61 -7.78 -17.80
C THR A 406 -19.04 -9.24 -17.87
N ASP A 407 -20.30 -9.50 -18.22
CA ASP A 407 -20.81 -10.87 -18.36
C ASP A 407 -20.10 -11.68 -19.47
N THR A 408 -19.38 -11.04 -20.39
CA THR A 408 -18.70 -11.69 -21.53
C THR A 408 -17.17 -11.61 -21.46
N GLY A 409 -16.60 -11.05 -20.39
CA GLY A 409 -15.17 -10.90 -20.20
C GLY A 409 -14.81 -9.55 -19.57
N ILE A 410 -13.57 -9.11 -19.78
CA ILE A 410 -13.06 -7.83 -19.24
C ILE A 410 -12.96 -6.79 -20.36
N ILE A 411 -13.26 -5.54 -20.00
CA ILE A 411 -13.00 -4.37 -20.83
C ILE A 411 -11.91 -3.58 -20.13
N ALA A 412 -10.78 -3.43 -20.81
CA ALA A 412 -9.69 -2.60 -20.32
C ALA A 412 -9.58 -1.35 -21.18
N THR A 413 -9.70 -0.21 -20.53
CA THR A 413 -9.69 1.11 -21.16
C THR A 413 -8.43 1.85 -20.71
N PRO A 414 -7.53 2.23 -21.63
CA PRO A 414 -6.43 3.14 -21.32
C PRO A 414 -6.96 4.44 -20.71
N VAL A 415 -6.38 4.90 -19.60
CA VAL A 415 -6.78 6.16 -18.96
C VAL A 415 -5.54 6.92 -18.50
N GLU A 416 -5.46 8.19 -18.90
CA GLU A 416 -4.50 9.15 -18.34
C GLU A 416 -4.93 9.53 -16.92
N PHE A 417 -4.02 9.43 -15.96
CA PHE A 417 -4.28 9.82 -14.57
C PHE A 417 -3.43 11.02 -14.11
N GLY A 418 -2.50 11.50 -14.93
CA GLY A 418 -1.56 12.53 -14.54
C GLY A 418 -0.66 12.02 -13.40
N ALA A 419 -0.30 12.91 -12.47
CA ALA A 419 0.57 12.57 -11.35
C ALA A 419 -0.24 12.05 -10.15
N THR A 420 0.13 10.88 -9.65
CA THR A 420 -0.43 10.25 -8.45
C THR A 420 0.69 9.90 -7.47
N GLY A 421 0.32 9.74 -6.19
CA GLY A 421 1.29 9.39 -5.15
C GLY A 421 1.57 7.89 -5.11
N LEU A 422 2.81 7.54 -4.76
CA LEU A 422 3.18 6.20 -4.31
C LEU A 422 3.38 6.24 -2.79
N THR A 423 2.75 5.31 -2.07
CA THR A 423 2.85 5.24 -0.61
C THR A 423 3.54 3.97 -0.18
N SER A 424 4.35 4.04 0.88
CA SER A 424 4.99 2.85 1.44
C SER A 424 4.07 2.08 2.40
N SER A 425 4.48 0.88 2.78
CA SER A 425 3.72 -0.06 3.63
C SER A 425 3.65 0.33 5.10
N ASP A 426 4.59 1.13 5.59
CA ASP A 426 4.57 1.69 6.94
C ASP A 426 3.70 2.96 6.96
N PRO A 427 2.53 2.93 7.64
CA PRO A 427 1.57 4.02 7.59
C PRO A 427 1.92 5.22 8.46
N ILE A 428 2.95 5.13 9.32
CA ILE A 428 3.30 6.19 10.28
C ILE A 428 4.63 6.85 9.91
N LYS A 429 5.67 6.06 9.63
CA LYS A 429 7.06 6.55 9.63
C LYS A 429 7.69 6.72 8.26
N HIS A 430 7.40 5.85 7.29
CA HIS A 430 8.12 5.87 6.01
C HIS A 430 8.00 7.21 5.29
N THR A 431 6.80 7.78 5.19
CA THR A 431 6.59 9.10 4.57
C THR A 431 7.35 10.21 5.31
N GLN A 432 7.41 10.16 6.65
CA GLN A 432 8.18 11.12 7.46
C GLN A 432 9.69 11.02 7.22
N LYS A 433 10.16 9.83 6.79
CA LYS A 433 11.56 9.52 6.46
C LYS A 433 11.90 9.67 4.98
N GLY A 434 11.04 10.30 4.18
CA GLY A 434 11.31 10.55 2.77
C GLY A 434 11.14 9.34 1.85
N ALA A 435 10.57 8.22 2.34
CA ALA A 435 10.20 7.09 1.49
C ALA A 435 8.91 7.40 0.73
N VAL A 436 9.04 8.27 -0.26
CA VAL A 436 7.96 8.79 -1.09
C VAL A 436 8.31 8.68 -2.57
N GLY A 437 7.29 8.59 -3.40
CA GLY A 437 7.44 8.59 -4.84
C GLY A 437 6.17 9.06 -5.53
N ALA A 438 6.24 9.19 -6.85
CA ALA A 438 5.11 9.51 -7.70
C ALA A 438 5.04 8.54 -8.89
N LEU A 439 3.82 8.31 -9.36
CA LEU A 439 3.55 7.64 -10.63
C LEU A 439 2.84 8.64 -11.55
N ILE A 440 3.39 8.85 -12.73
CA ILE A 440 2.81 9.74 -13.74
C ILE A 440 2.30 8.89 -14.89
N ILE A 441 0.98 8.89 -15.08
CA ILE A 441 0.34 8.25 -16.22
C ILE A 441 0.02 9.31 -17.26
N GLU A 442 0.79 9.30 -18.34
CA GLU A 442 0.71 10.25 -19.45
C GLU A 442 -0.29 9.79 -20.53
N PRO A 443 -0.72 10.66 -21.46
CA PRO A 443 -1.54 10.26 -22.59
C PRO A 443 -0.90 9.14 -23.42
N GLU A 444 -1.71 8.31 -24.08
CA GLU A 444 -1.23 7.26 -24.98
C GLU A 444 -0.29 7.82 -26.06
N GLY A 445 0.86 7.16 -26.26
CA GLY A 445 1.87 7.56 -27.25
C GLY A 445 2.78 8.72 -26.81
N SER A 446 2.75 9.11 -25.54
CA SER A 446 3.70 10.10 -25.01
C SER A 446 5.12 9.55 -24.99
N ASN A 447 6.08 10.46 -25.11
CA ASN A 447 7.50 10.16 -24.97
C ASN A 447 8.10 11.17 -23.99
N TRP A 448 8.91 10.67 -23.06
CA TRP A 448 9.65 11.48 -22.12
C TRP A 448 11.14 11.25 -22.28
N THR A 449 11.91 12.30 -22.02
CA THR A 449 13.36 12.23 -21.86
C THR A 449 13.67 12.46 -20.40
N LEU A 450 14.31 11.49 -19.76
CA LEU A 450 14.94 11.71 -18.47
C LEU A 450 16.12 12.67 -18.71
N THR A 451 16.02 13.90 -18.18
CA THR A 451 17.00 14.97 -18.44
C THR A 451 18.32 14.77 -17.73
N ASP A 452 18.40 13.86 -16.77
CA ASP A 452 19.65 13.38 -16.17
C ASP A 452 19.89 11.92 -16.58
N THR A 453 21.00 11.70 -17.26
CA THR A 453 21.30 10.48 -17.99
C THR A 453 21.56 9.28 -17.07
N GLN A 454 20.68 8.27 -17.12
CA GLN A 454 20.94 6.89 -16.66
C GLN A 454 21.92 6.09 -17.55
N ASN A 455 22.49 6.72 -18.58
CA ASN A 455 23.59 6.13 -19.34
C ASN A 455 24.91 6.46 -18.65
N TYR A 456 25.20 5.80 -17.53
CA TYR A 456 26.56 5.75 -17.00
C TYR A 456 27.40 4.87 -17.93
N ALA A 457 27.87 5.46 -19.04
CA ALA A 457 28.84 4.83 -19.90
C ALA A 457 30.16 4.69 -19.12
N GLY A 458 30.46 3.45 -18.71
CA GLY A 458 31.74 3.02 -18.15
C GLY A 458 32.10 1.65 -18.70
#